data_AF-A0A4P6MDX6-F1
#
_entry.id   AF-A0A4P6MDX6-F1
#
_cell.length_a   1.000
_cell.length_b   1.000
_cell.length_c   1.000
_cell.angle_alpha   90.00
_cell.angle_beta   90.00
_cell.angle_gamma   90.00
#
_symmetry.space_group_name_H-M   'P 1'
#
loop_
_entity.id
_entity.type
_entity.pdbx_description
1 polymer ?
#
loop_
_entity_poly.entity_id
_entity_poly.type
_entity_poly.pdbx_seq_one_letter_code
_entity_poly.pdbx_strand_id
1 'polypeptide(L)'
;MTKRWVILVLLVVQVFCASFFIYDILVTLLGLPVAPINWQIYELIEIGAALGLIFGVIFAAVALRQSLRDTARMQSQLRVASGAFMELLEDSFADWGLTPAERDVALFAIKGLSTQEIAAIRSTSEGTVKAQTNAIYRKAGVTGRPQLLSLFIDDLIEDGLKAAQ
;
A
#
# COMPACT_ATOMS: atom_id res chain seq x y z
N MET A 1 -3.22 -21.91 -0.01
CA MET A 1 -3.64 -22.50 -1.30
C MET A 1 -5.16 -22.68 -1.40
N THR A 2 -5.83 -23.25 -0.39
CA THR A 2 -7.29 -23.51 -0.37
C THR A 2 -8.17 -22.29 -0.65
N LYS A 3 -7.88 -21.10 -0.08
CA LYS A 3 -8.70 -19.89 -0.32
C LYS A 3 -8.74 -19.43 -1.78
N ARG A 4 -7.61 -19.50 -2.51
CA ARG A 4 -7.54 -19.09 -3.93
C ARG A 4 -8.35 -20.03 -4.84
N TRP A 5 -8.30 -21.33 -4.57
CA TRP A 5 -9.08 -22.31 -5.30
C TRP A 5 -10.59 -22.14 -5.08
N VAL A 6 -11.03 -21.85 -3.85
CA VAL A 6 -12.44 -21.57 -3.56
C VAL A 6 -12.94 -20.32 -4.32
N ILE A 7 -12.14 -19.24 -4.33
CA ILE A 7 -12.49 -18.02 -5.09
C ILE A 7 -12.59 -18.33 -6.59
N LEU A 8 -11.65 -19.09 -7.14
CA LEU A 8 -11.62 -19.43 -8.56
C LEU A 8 -12.83 -20.28 -8.96
N VAL A 9 -13.17 -21.30 -8.17
CA VAL A 9 -14.35 -22.15 -8.41
C VAL A 9 -15.64 -21.31 -8.35
N LEU A 10 -15.80 -20.46 -7.35
CA LEU A 10 -16.98 -19.59 -7.24
C LEU A 10 -17.08 -18.62 -8.42
N LEU A 11 -15.97 -18.05 -8.88
CA LEU A 11 -15.93 -17.16 -10.03
C LEU A 11 -16.35 -17.88 -11.32
N VAL A 12 -15.84 -19.10 -11.55
CA VAL A 12 -16.21 -19.91 -12.72
C VAL A 12 -17.71 -20.24 -12.70
N VAL A 13 -18.25 -20.65 -11.55
CA VAL A 13 -19.68 -20.91 -11.37
C VAL A 13 -20.50 -19.64 -11.66
N GLN A 14 -20.06 -18.49 -11.16
CA GLN A 14 -20.76 -17.23 -11.34
C GLN A 14 -20.77 -16.76 -12.81
N VAL A 15 -19.65 -16.88 -13.51
CA VAL A 15 -19.56 -16.56 -14.95
C VAL A 15 -20.48 -17.47 -15.75
N PHE A 16 -20.49 -18.77 -15.45
CA PHE A 16 -21.38 -19.71 -16.11
C PHE A 16 -22.87 -19.36 -15.89
N CYS A 17 -23.26 -19.07 -14.65
CA CYS A 17 -24.63 -18.63 -14.34
C CYS A 17 -24.99 -17.32 -15.04
N ALA A 18 -24.09 -16.32 -15.03
CA ALA A 18 -24.32 -15.04 -15.72
C ALA A 18 -24.49 -15.23 -17.23
N SER A 19 -23.63 -16.05 -17.85
CA SER A 19 -23.70 -16.32 -19.30
C SER A 19 -24.99 -17.03 -19.68
N PHE A 20 -25.45 -17.99 -18.88
CA PHE A 20 -26.72 -18.68 -19.12
C PHE A 20 -27.90 -17.69 -19.06
N PHE A 21 -27.94 -16.85 -18.02
CA PHE A 21 -29.01 -15.85 -17.85
C PHE A 21 -29.03 -14.81 -18.97
N ILE A 22 -27.86 -14.36 -19.44
CA ILE A 22 -27.75 -13.44 -20.58
C ILE A 22 -28.22 -14.10 -21.87
N TYR A 23 -27.82 -15.34 -22.12
CA TYR A 23 -28.26 -16.10 -23.30
C TYR A 23 -29.79 -16.21 -23.33
N ASP A 24 -30.38 -16.48 -22.17
CA ASP A 24 -31.81 -16.66 -22.02
C ASP A 24 -32.61 -15.37 -22.29
N ILE A 25 -32.15 -14.25 -21.74
CA ILE A 25 -32.69 -12.92 -22.04
C ILE A 25 -32.56 -12.60 -23.54
N LEU A 26 -31.43 -12.94 -24.17
CA LEU A 26 -31.21 -12.66 -25.60
C LEU A 26 -32.13 -13.47 -26.49
N VAL A 27 -32.32 -14.76 -26.21
CA VAL A 27 -33.25 -15.62 -26.96
C VAL A 27 -34.68 -15.10 -26.86
N THR A 28 -35.09 -14.70 -25.65
CA THR A 28 -36.41 -14.13 -25.38
C THR A 28 -36.60 -12.80 -26.12
N LEU A 29 -35.60 -11.91 -26.07
CA LEU A 29 -35.65 -10.60 -26.72
C LEU A 29 -35.65 -10.69 -28.25
N LEU A 30 -34.91 -11.65 -28.83
CA LEU A 30 -34.82 -11.86 -30.27
C LEU A 30 -35.99 -12.68 -30.84
N GLY A 31 -36.87 -13.20 -29.98
CA GLY A 31 -38.02 -14.01 -30.38
C GLY A 31 -37.63 -15.29 -31.12
N LEU A 32 -36.44 -15.83 -30.82
CA LEU A 32 -35.94 -17.02 -31.50
C LEU A 32 -36.77 -18.25 -31.11
N PRO A 33 -37.21 -19.08 -32.07
CA PRO A 33 -37.98 -20.28 -31.76
C PRO A 33 -37.06 -21.32 -31.10
N VAL A 34 -37.14 -21.43 -29.79
CA VAL A 34 -36.52 -22.51 -29.01
C VAL A 34 -37.46 -23.70 -28.92
N ALA A 35 -36.89 -24.91 -28.95
CA ALA A 35 -37.63 -26.15 -28.80
C ALA A 35 -38.46 -26.13 -27.48
N PRO A 36 -39.65 -26.76 -27.43
CA PRO A 36 -40.46 -26.80 -26.22
C PRO A 36 -39.76 -27.65 -25.15
N ILE A 37 -38.95 -26.99 -24.32
CA ILE A 37 -38.36 -27.56 -23.12
C ILE A 37 -39.44 -27.59 -22.02
N ASN A 38 -39.39 -28.59 -21.13
CA ASN A 38 -40.29 -28.64 -19.98
C ASN A 38 -40.10 -27.39 -19.10
N TRP A 39 -41.17 -26.61 -18.94
CA TRP A 39 -41.23 -25.37 -18.14
C TRP A 39 -40.62 -25.53 -16.74
N GLN A 40 -40.86 -26.67 -16.07
CA GLN A 40 -40.35 -26.92 -14.71
C GLN A 40 -38.82 -26.98 -14.64
N ILE A 41 -38.17 -27.48 -15.70
CA ILE A 41 -36.70 -27.60 -15.75
C ILE A 41 -36.09 -26.22 -15.97
N TYR A 42 -36.73 -25.40 -16.79
CA TYR A 42 -36.29 -24.04 -17.09
C TYR A 42 -36.35 -23.14 -15.85
N GLU A 43 -37.49 -23.15 -15.14
CA GLU A 43 -37.69 -22.36 -13.92
C GLU A 43 -36.70 -22.75 -12.81
N LEU A 44 -36.36 -24.05 -12.69
CA LEU A 44 -35.36 -24.52 -11.71
C LEU A 44 -33.94 -24.04 -12.05
N ILE A 45 -33.56 -24.02 -13.33
CA ILE A 45 -32.25 -23.53 -13.77
C ILE A 45 -32.13 -22.03 -13.53
N GLU A 46 -33.19 -21.27 -13.80
CA GLU A 46 -33.21 -19.82 -13.60
C GLU A 46 -33.08 -19.45 -12.11
N ILE A 47 -33.83 -20.12 -11.23
CA ILE A 47 -33.71 -19.95 -9.77
C ILE A 47 -32.29 -20.32 -9.30
N GLY A 48 -31.72 -21.41 -9.81
CA GLY A 48 -30.36 -21.83 -9.50
C GLY A 48 -29.31 -20.79 -9.93
N ALA A 49 -29.44 -20.23 -11.12
CA ALA A 49 -28.56 -19.20 -11.65
C ALA A 49 -28.64 -17.91 -10.83
N ALA A 50 -29.86 -17.47 -10.46
CA ALA A 50 -30.07 -16.31 -9.62
C ALA A 50 -29.43 -16.48 -8.23
N LEU A 51 -29.63 -17.64 -7.60
CA LEU A 51 -28.99 -17.95 -6.31
C LEU A 51 -27.46 -17.97 -6.42
N GLY A 52 -26.91 -18.59 -7.46
CA GLY A 52 -25.46 -18.61 -7.72
C GLY A 52 -24.85 -17.21 -7.85
N LEU A 53 -25.55 -16.30 -8.54
CA LEU A 53 -25.14 -14.91 -8.69
C LEU A 53 -25.17 -14.16 -7.35
N ILE A 54 -26.23 -14.32 -6.56
CA ILE A 54 -26.36 -13.68 -5.24
C ILE A 54 -25.25 -14.15 -4.30
N PHE A 55 -25.00 -15.46 -4.23
CA PHE A 55 -23.92 -16.01 -3.41
C PHE A 55 -22.55 -15.50 -3.86
N GLY A 56 -22.30 -15.45 -5.16
CA GLY A 56 -21.06 -14.90 -5.74
C GLY A 56 -20.82 -13.44 -5.35
N VAL A 57 -21.86 -12.59 -5.46
CA VAL A 57 -21.79 -11.17 -5.07
C VAL A 57 -21.52 -11.00 -3.57
N ILE A 58 -22.21 -11.73 -2.71
CA ILE A 58 -22.01 -11.67 -1.25
C ILE A 58 -20.57 -12.07 -0.91
N PHE A 59 -20.09 -13.17 -1.49
CA PHE A 59 -18.74 -13.65 -1.24
C PHE A 59 -17.69 -12.67 -1.76
N ALA A 60 -17.85 -12.12 -2.96
CA ALA A 60 -16.96 -11.09 -3.51
C ALA A 60 -16.93 -9.83 -2.63
N ALA A 61 -18.09 -9.38 -2.14
CA ALA A 61 -18.17 -8.24 -1.23
C ALA A 61 -17.46 -8.49 0.11
N VAL A 62 -17.60 -9.68 0.68
CA VAL A 62 -16.90 -10.07 1.92
C VAL A 62 -15.40 -10.17 1.69
N ALA A 63 -14.97 -10.80 0.60
CA ALA A 63 -13.55 -10.93 0.25
C ALA A 63 -12.90 -9.57 0.01
N LEU A 64 -13.58 -8.66 -0.69
CA LEU A 64 -13.11 -7.30 -0.93
C LEU A 64 -12.99 -6.51 0.38
N ARG A 65 -14.00 -6.59 1.26
CA ARG A 65 -13.95 -5.93 2.58
C ARG A 65 -12.81 -6.45 3.44
N GLN A 66 -12.52 -7.75 3.41
CA GLN A 66 -11.38 -8.33 4.11
C GLN A 66 -10.07 -7.81 3.52
N SER A 67 -9.91 -7.83 2.19
CA SER A 67 -8.71 -7.33 1.51
C SER A 67 -8.43 -5.86 1.82
N LEU A 68 -9.47 -5.02 1.86
CA LEU A 68 -9.31 -3.60 2.21
C LEU A 68 -8.90 -3.39 3.67
N ARG A 69 -9.39 -4.22 4.60
CA ARG A 69 -9.00 -4.19 6.01
C ARG A 69 -7.54 -4.64 6.22
N ASP A 70 -7.09 -5.61 5.46
CA ASP A 70 -5.71 -6.11 5.55
C ASP A 70 -4.70 -5.07 5.05
N THR A 71 -5.04 -4.30 4.01
CA THR A 71 -4.21 -3.17 3.54
C THR A 71 -3.98 -2.12 4.63
N ALA A 72 -5.00 -1.81 5.44
CA ALA A 72 -4.88 -0.85 6.53
C ALA A 72 -3.90 -1.30 7.63
N ARG A 73 -3.80 -2.62 7.88
CA ARG A 73 -2.86 -3.20 8.85
C ARG A 73 -1.41 -3.16 8.36
N MET A 74 -1.18 -3.39 7.07
CA MET A 74 0.16 -3.28 6.49
C MET A 74 0.66 -1.83 6.51
N GLN A 75 -0.23 -0.87 6.20
CA GLN A 75 0.10 0.55 6.30
C GLN A 75 0.38 0.99 7.74
N SER A 76 -0.32 0.43 8.74
CA SER A 76 -0.07 0.80 10.14
C SER A 76 1.29 0.32 10.65
N GLN A 77 1.76 -0.86 10.23
CA GLN A 77 3.09 -1.35 10.62
C GLN A 77 4.22 -0.49 10.05
N LEU A 78 4.11 -0.09 8.77
CA LEU A 78 5.05 0.85 8.17
C LEU A 78 5.00 2.24 8.81
N ARG A 79 3.81 2.70 9.20
CA ARG A 79 3.63 4.00 9.88
C ARG A 79 4.26 4.02 11.28
N VAL A 80 4.19 2.91 12.03
CA VAL A 80 4.83 2.81 13.35
C VAL A 80 6.35 2.82 13.21
N ALA A 81 6.91 2.03 12.29
CA ALA A 81 8.35 2.01 12.04
C ALA A 81 8.86 3.37 11.52
N SER A 82 8.14 4.01 10.60
CA SER A 82 8.48 5.35 10.11
C SER A 82 8.31 6.43 11.17
N GLY A 83 7.38 6.26 12.12
CA GLY A 83 7.16 7.19 13.23
C GLY A 83 8.32 7.16 14.22
N ALA A 84 8.71 5.95 14.67
CA ALA A 84 9.84 5.77 15.58
C ALA A 84 11.15 6.30 14.99
N PHE A 85 11.40 6.06 13.70
CA PHE A 85 12.58 6.62 13.03
C PHE A 85 12.55 8.16 12.97
N MET A 86 11.39 8.77 12.71
CA MET A 86 11.27 10.23 12.71
C MET A 86 11.46 10.85 14.10
N GLU A 87 11.02 10.16 15.15
CA GLU A 87 11.25 10.58 16.54
C GLU A 87 12.75 10.57 16.87
N LEU A 88 13.45 9.50 16.50
CA LEU A 88 14.90 9.38 16.66
C LEU A 88 15.69 10.46 15.89
N LEU A 89 15.25 10.81 14.67
CA LEU A 89 15.81 11.92 13.92
C LEU A 89 15.62 13.26 14.64
N GLU A 90 14.41 13.51 15.15
CA GLU A 90 14.07 14.77 15.79
C GLU A 90 14.84 14.98 17.10
N ASP A 91 15.00 13.92 17.90
CA ASP A 91 15.80 13.92 19.13
C ASP A 91 17.27 14.22 18.81
N SER A 92 17.85 13.53 17.83
CA SER A 92 19.23 13.79 17.38
C SER A 92 19.42 15.23 16.88
N PHE A 93 18.44 15.75 16.12
CA PHE A 93 18.49 17.13 15.62
C PHE A 93 18.36 18.17 16.74
N ALA A 94 17.61 17.84 17.79
CA ALA A 94 17.52 18.67 18.98
C ALA A 94 18.84 18.68 19.77
N ASP A 95 19.43 17.50 19.98
CA ASP A 95 20.71 17.33 20.68
C ASP A 95 21.86 18.06 19.99
N TRP A 96 21.91 18.03 18.66
CA TRP A 96 22.90 18.77 17.88
C TRP A 96 22.63 20.28 17.79
N GLY A 97 21.48 20.76 18.30
CA GLY A 97 21.09 22.16 18.23
C GLY A 97 20.93 22.64 16.77
N LEU A 98 20.32 21.83 15.91
CA LEU A 98 20.04 22.23 14.54
C LEU A 98 18.93 23.29 14.50
N THR A 99 19.17 24.36 13.74
CA THR A 99 18.15 25.36 13.40
C THR A 99 17.09 24.76 12.48
N PRO A 100 15.87 25.34 12.40
CA PRO A 100 14.82 24.81 11.51
C PRO A 100 15.29 24.63 10.06
N ALA A 101 16.09 25.59 9.56
CA ALA A 101 16.66 25.52 8.22
C ALA A 101 17.68 24.38 8.03
N GLU A 102 18.46 24.07 9.06
CA GLU A 102 19.42 22.95 9.03
C GLU A 102 18.71 21.60 9.13
N ARG A 103 17.63 21.51 9.92
CA ARG A 103 16.81 20.29 10.03
C ARG A 103 16.24 19.88 8.68
N ASP A 104 15.72 20.84 7.91
CA ASP A 104 15.24 20.60 6.55
C ASP A 104 16.35 20.00 5.65
N VAL A 105 17.54 20.61 5.68
CA VAL A 105 18.68 20.16 4.87
C VAL A 105 19.16 18.78 5.31
N ALA A 106 19.26 18.52 6.61
CA ALA A 106 19.63 17.23 7.17
C ALA A 106 18.63 16.14 6.74
N LEU A 107 17.34 16.41 6.83
CA LEU A 107 16.28 15.48 6.43
C LEU A 107 16.37 15.13 4.94
N PHE A 108 16.57 16.12 4.06
CA PHE A 108 16.74 15.85 2.64
C PHE A 108 18.04 15.11 2.32
N ALA A 109 19.13 15.40 3.05
CA ALA A 109 20.39 14.68 2.92
C ALA A 109 20.27 13.22 3.37
N ILE A 110 19.49 12.92 4.41
CA ILE A 110 19.21 11.54 4.83
C ILE A 110 18.35 10.81 3.78
N LYS A 111 17.39 11.52 3.16
CA LYS A 111 16.54 10.99 2.08
C LYS A 111 17.25 10.70 0.75
N GLY A 112 18.56 10.93 0.64
CA GLY A 112 19.30 10.60 -0.58
C GLY A 112 19.40 11.74 -1.61
N LEU A 113 18.83 12.93 -1.34
CA LEU A 113 18.87 14.05 -2.29
C LEU A 113 20.29 14.63 -2.45
N SER A 114 20.58 15.14 -3.64
CA SER A 114 21.79 15.89 -3.96
C SER A 114 21.69 17.34 -3.48
N THR A 115 22.83 18.02 -3.32
CA THR A 115 22.87 19.45 -2.94
C THR A 115 22.04 20.31 -3.88
N GLN A 116 22.03 19.99 -5.18
CA GLN A 116 21.28 20.70 -6.21
C GLN A 116 19.77 20.52 -6.04
N GLU A 117 19.30 19.30 -5.78
CA GLU A 117 17.87 19.04 -5.52
C GLU A 117 17.40 19.73 -4.24
N ILE A 118 18.23 19.71 -3.19
CA ILE A 118 17.93 20.41 -1.93
C ILE A 118 17.85 21.92 -2.15
N ALA A 119 18.78 22.48 -2.92
CA ALA A 119 18.79 23.90 -3.26
C ALA A 119 17.51 24.30 -4.01
N ALA A 120 17.09 23.49 -4.99
CA ALA A 120 15.86 23.70 -5.74
C ALA A 120 14.61 23.64 -4.84
N ILE A 121 14.48 22.61 -3.99
CA ILE A 121 13.32 22.44 -3.10
C ILE A 121 13.23 23.58 -2.09
N ARG A 122 14.37 23.99 -1.51
CA ARG A 122 14.42 25.05 -0.50
C ARG A 122 14.48 26.46 -1.10
N SER A 123 14.40 26.59 -2.42
CA SER A 123 14.51 27.88 -3.12
C SER A 123 15.74 28.69 -2.66
N THR A 124 16.89 28.02 -2.53
CA THR A 124 18.14 28.63 -2.05
C THR A 124 19.32 28.26 -2.95
N SER A 125 20.49 28.86 -2.73
CA SER A 125 21.68 28.56 -3.50
C SER A 125 22.33 27.24 -3.07
N GLU A 126 22.97 26.52 -3.99
CA GLU A 126 23.78 25.34 -3.65
C GLU A 126 24.89 25.67 -2.64
N GLY A 127 25.46 26.88 -2.70
CA GLY A 127 26.43 27.37 -1.72
C GLY A 127 25.87 27.44 -0.31
N THR A 128 24.62 27.91 -0.17
CA THR A 128 23.90 27.94 1.12
C THR A 128 23.68 26.53 1.65
N VAL A 129 23.22 25.60 0.81
CA VAL A 129 23.04 24.19 1.20
C VAL A 129 24.36 23.57 1.62
N LYS A 130 25.45 23.79 0.86
CA LYS A 130 26.78 23.28 1.20
C LYS A 130 27.29 23.80 2.54
N ALA A 131 27.09 25.09 2.82
CA ALA A 131 27.44 25.70 4.10
C ALA A 131 26.64 25.10 5.27
N GLN A 132 25.33 24.91 5.09
CA GLN A 132 24.47 24.28 6.08
C GLN A 132 24.82 22.82 6.32
N THR A 133 25.07 22.05 5.27
CA THR A 133 25.52 20.65 5.36
C THR A 133 26.83 20.52 6.14
N ASN A 134 27.80 21.41 5.90
CA ASN A 134 29.05 21.42 6.68
C ASN A 134 28.83 21.82 8.14
N ALA A 135 27.90 22.74 8.41
CA ALA A 135 27.53 23.10 9.79
C ALA A 135 26.87 21.92 10.51
N ILE A 136 25.98 21.18 9.83
CA ILE A 136 25.34 19.97 10.35
C ILE A 136 26.40 18.92 10.70
N TYR A 137 27.34 18.62 9.81
CA TYR A 137 28.41 17.64 10.09
C TYR A 137 29.24 18.02 11.32
N ARG A 138 29.61 19.31 11.44
CA ARG A 138 30.31 19.81 12.62
C ARG A 138 29.49 19.67 13.91
N LYS A 139 28.20 19.95 13.86
CA LYS A 139 27.30 19.85 15.03
C LYS A 139 27.04 18.39 15.44
N ALA A 140 26.94 17.50 14.46
CA ALA A 140 26.77 16.07 14.66
C ALA A 140 28.08 15.32 14.97
N GLY A 141 29.24 16.00 14.95
CA GLY A 141 30.53 15.39 15.23
C GLY A 141 31.04 14.44 14.14
N VAL A 142 30.53 14.55 12.91
CA VAL A 142 30.90 13.69 11.77
C VAL A 142 31.65 14.47 10.69
N THR A 143 32.32 13.77 9.77
CA THR A 143 33.10 14.39 8.68
C THR A 143 32.39 14.35 7.33
N GLY A 144 31.27 13.63 7.21
CA GLY A 144 30.54 13.56 5.96
C GLY A 144 29.22 12.79 6.01
N ARG A 145 28.53 12.79 4.86
CA ARG A 145 27.22 12.16 4.66
C ARG A 145 27.17 10.67 5.07
N PRO A 146 28.13 9.81 4.68
CA PRO A 146 28.04 8.39 5.03
C PRO A 146 28.08 8.16 6.55
N GLN A 147 28.89 8.93 7.27
CA GLN A 147 28.99 8.84 8.73
C GLN A 147 27.74 9.39 9.41
N LEU A 148 27.17 10.50 8.90
CA LEU A 148 25.88 10.99 9.38
C LEU A 148 24.78 9.93 9.24
N LEU A 149 24.72 9.22 8.11
CA LEU A 149 23.75 8.15 7.92
C LEU A 149 24.03 6.93 8.82
N SER A 150 25.30 6.59 9.08
CA SER A 150 25.66 5.48 9.97
C SER A 150 25.07 5.65 11.36
N LEU A 151 25.14 6.86 11.95
CA LEU A 151 24.59 7.14 13.28
C LEU A 151 23.13 6.69 13.39
N PHE A 152 22.32 6.98 12.38
CA PHE A 152 20.91 6.62 12.37
C PHE A 152 20.63 5.16 12.03
N ILE A 153 21.50 4.51 11.24
CA ILE A 153 21.34 3.10 10.87
C ILE A 153 21.71 2.21 12.07
N ASP A 154 22.78 2.56 12.78
CA ASP A 154 23.26 1.80 13.95
C ASP A 154 22.19 1.79 15.04
N ASP A 155 21.61 2.95 15.35
CA ASP A 155 20.52 3.07 16.33
C ASP A 155 19.25 2.31 15.90
N LEU A 156 18.89 2.38 14.61
CA LEU A 156 17.71 1.67 14.08
C LEU A 156 17.88 0.15 14.13
N ILE A 157 19.09 -0.36 13.88
CA ILE A 157 19.38 -1.80 13.97
C ILE A 157 19.36 -2.25 15.44
N GLU A 158 19.89 -1.43 16.35
CA GLU A 158 19.90 -1.77 17.78
C GLU A 158 18.47 -1.85 18.36
N ASP A 159 17.60 -0.89 18.02
CA ASP A 159 16.21 -0.90 18.45
C ASP A 159 15.38 -2.00 17.78
N GLY A 160 15.64 -2.26 16.49
CA GLY A 160 15.02 -3.37 15.76
C GLY A 160 15.36 -4.75 16.35
N LEU A 161 16.57 -4.92 16.89
CA LEU A 161 16.97 -6.15 17.57
C LEU A 161 16.33 -6.30 18.96
N LYS A 162 16.16 -5.19 19.72
CA LYS A 162 15.50 -5.21 21.02
C LYS A 162 13.99 -5.52 20.91
N ALA A 163 13.33 -5.02 19.86
CA ALA A 163 11.90 -5.26 19.64
C ALA A 163 11.56 -6.69 19.15
N ALA A 164 12.57 -7.44 18.68
CA ALA A 164 12.40 -8.81 18.19
C ALA A 164 12.66 -9.90 19.26
N GLN A 165 13.09 -9.51 20.46
CA GLN A 165 13.23 -10.38 21.64
C GLN A 165 11.96 -10.37 22.50
#